data_AF-A0A2D5WLV3-F1
#
_entry.id   AF-A0A2D5WLV3-F1
#
_cell.length_a   1.000
_cell.length_b   1.000
_cell.length_c   1.000
_cell.angle_alpha   90.00
_cell.angle_beta   90.00
_cell.angle_gamma   90.00
#
_symmetry.space_group_name_H-M   'P 1'
#
loop_
_entity.id
_entity.type
_entity.pdbx_description
1 polymer ?
#
loop_
_entity_poly.entity_id
_entity_poly.type
_entity_poly.pdbx_seq_one_letter_code
_entity_poly.pdbx_strand_id
1 'polypeptide(L)'
;MRNKYLTISLIVLISIFPTLFPDDESRYEEWSKSLLCPVCQGETIFDSPSEYADDMGAILLEQINNGMSDDEIYSFWVSRYGERIITNPINRNLEILIIPLVLISIFVLLFIRRLYVKK
;
A
#
# COMPACT_ATOMS: atom_id res chain seq x y z
N MET A 1 0.37 36.94 -13.21
CA MET A 1 1.27 35.82 -12.82
C MET A 1 0.89 35.14 -11.49
N ARG A 2 -0.19 35.56 -10.80
CA ARG A 2 -0.63 35.05 -9.48
C ARG A 2 -1.55 33.82 -9.54
N ASN A 3 -2.19 33.54 -10.68
CA ASN A 3 -3.16 32.44 -10.83
C ASN A 3 -2.56 31.08 -11.24
N LYS A 4 -1.36 31.04 -11.81
CA LYS A 4 -0.75 29.76 -12.26
C LYS A 4 -0.39 28.85 -11.08
N TYR A 5 0.05 29.43 -9.97
CA TYR A 5 0.37 28.70 -8.74
C TYR A 5 -0.89 28.21 -8.00
N LEU A 6 -2.01 28.94 -8.12
CA LEU A 6 -3.28 28.61 -7.48
C LEU A 6 -3.98 27.45 -8.21
N THR A 7 -3.90 27.42 -9.55
CA THR A 7 -4.35 26.28 -10.34
C THR A 7 -3.48 25.04 -10.12
N ILE A 8 -2.16 25.20 -9.99
CA ILE A 8 -1.24 24.08 -9.68
C ILE A 8 -1.54 23.53 -8.27
N SER A 9 -1.75 24.39 -7.27
CA SER A 9 -2.09 23.96 -5.90
C SER A 9 -3.42 23.22 -5.83
N LEU A 10 -4.42 23.62 -6.63
CA LEU A 10 -5.74 22.98 -6.66
C LEU A 10 -5.69 21.60 -7.34
N ILE A 11 -4.91 21.47 -8.42
CA ILE A 11 -4.69 20.20 -9.12
C ILE A 11 -3.93 19.21 -8.22
N VAL A 12 -2.92 19.68 -7.49
CA VAL A 12 -2.18 18.85 -6.51
C VAL A 12 -3.10 18.37 -5.39
N LEU A 13 -3.96 19.24 -4.85
CA LEU A 13 -4.91 18.87 -3.79
C LEU A 13 -5.94 17.82 -4.27
N ILE A 14 -6.46 17.99 -5.49
CA ILE A 14 -7.41 17.05 -6.12
C ILE A 14 -6.75 15.70 -6.43
N SER A 15 -5.48 15.69 -6.84
CA SER A 15 -4.74 14.45 -7.13
C SER A 15 -4.45 13.62 -5.87
N ILE A 16 -4.37 14.27 -4.70
CA ILE A 16 -4.07 13.61 -3.42
C ILE A 16 -5.35 13.09 -2.74
N PHE A 17 -6.51 13.69 -3.03
CA PHE A 17 -7.79 13.33 -2.41
C PHE A 17 -8.16 11.83 -2.44
N PRO A 18 -8.01 11.08 -3.55
CA PRO A 18 -8.38 9.66 -3.59
C PRO A 18 -7.45 8.76 -2.77
N THR A 19 -6.28 9.23 -2.36
CA THR A 19 -5.36 8.46 -1.49
C THR A 19 -5.74 8.50 -0.01
N LEU A 20 -6.63 9.40 0.39
CA LEU A 20 -6.96 9.65 1.81
C LEU A 20 -8.17 8.85 2.31
N PHE A 21 -8.97 8.27 1.43
CA PHE A 21 -10.20 7.56 1.78
C PHE A 21 -10.29 6.24 1.01
N PRO A 22 -9.65 5.15 1.50
CA PRO A 22 -9.91 3.81 0.98
C PRO A 22 -11.36 3.41 1.29
N ASP A 23 -11.99 2.69 0.36
CA ASP A 23 -13.35 2.15 0.53
C ASP A 23 -13.29 0.84 1.33
N ASP A 24 -14.24 0.58 2.23
CA ASP A 24 -14.15 -0.57 3.14
C ASP A 24 -14.33 -1.93 2.44
N GLU A 25 -15.15 -2.00 1.38
CA GLU A 25 -15.22 -3.20 0.52
C GLU A 25 -13.87 -3.45 -0.17
N SER A 26 -13.20 -2.38 -0.59
CA SER A 26 -11.85 -2.49 -1.18
C SER A 26 -10.82 -2.98 -0.16
N ARG A 27 -11.01 -2.69 1.14
CA ARG A 27 -10.07 -3.06 2.21
C ARG A 27 -10.09 -4.55 2.52
N TYR A 28 -11.27 -5.17 2.57
CA TYR A 28 -11.39 -6.62 2.74
C TYR A 28 -10.80 -7.37 1.54
N GLU A 29 -11.12 -6.94 0.33
CA GLU A 29 -10.62 -7.56 -0.90
C GLU A 29 -9.08 -7.47 -1.00
N GLU A 30 -8.50 -6.33 -0.63
CA GLU A 30 -7.06 -6.14 -0.64
C GLU A 30 -6.33 -7.04 0.37
N TRP A 31 -6.87 -7.12 1.60
CA TRP A 31 -6.31 -7.98 2.64
C TRP A 31 -6.45 -9.46 2.31
N SER A 32 -7.62 -9.90 1.84
CA SER A 32 -7.88 -11.30 1.51
C SER A 32 -7.00 -11.81 0.37
N LYS A 33 -6.67 -10.96 -0.62
CA LYS A 33 -5.70 -11.27 -1.68
C LYS A 33 -4.24 -11.25 -1.20
N SER A 34 -3.97 -10.63 -0.06
CA SER A 34 -2.61 -10.51 0.49
C SER A 34 -2.30 -11.53 1.58
N LEU A 35 -3.32 -12.24 2.08
CA LEU A 35 -3.19 -13.27 3.11
C LEU A 35 -3.15 -14.66 2.48
N LEU A 36 -2.10 -15.43 2.74
CA LEU A 36 -2.00 -16.83 2.36
C LEU A 36 -2.83 -17.71 3.28
N CYS A 37 -3.43 -18.75 2.71
CA CYS A 37 -4.00 -19.84 3.48
C CYS A 37 -2.88 -20.82 3.88
N PRO A 38 -2.58 -21.00 5.19
CA PRO A 38 -1.45 -21.80 5.67
C PRO A 38 -1.61 -23.31 5.41
N VAL A 39 -2.83 -23.77 5.15
CA VAL A 39 -3.15 -25.18 4.90
C VAL A 39 -3.45 -25.47 3.43
N CYS A 40 -3.50 -24.44 2.59
CA CYS A 40 -3.80 -24.55 1.16
C CYS A 40 -2.51 -24.62 0.33
N GLN A 41 -2.64 -24.87 -0.98
CA GLN A 41 -1.50 -25.11 -1.88
C GLN A 41 -0.81 -23.80 -2.33
N GLY A 42 -0.43 -22.94 -1.38
CA GLY A 42 0.20 -21.65 -1.68
C GLY A 42 -0.77 -20.60 -2.24
N GLU A 43 -2.07 -20.78 -1.98
CA GLU A 43 -3.15 -19.89 -2.41
C GLU A 43 -3.45 -18.84 -1.33
N THR A 44 -4.06 -17.73 -1.75
CA THR A 44 -4.57 -16.71 -0.83
C THR A 44 -5.91 -17.16 -0.23
N ILE A 45 -6.34 -16.53 0.86
CA ILE A 45 -7.67 -16.78 1.42
C ILE A 45 -8.79 -16.27 0.49
N PHE A 46 -8.47 -15.39 -0.45
CA PHE A 46 -9.39 -14.95 -1.51
C PHE A 46 -9.54 -15.98 -2.63
N ASP A 47 -8.44 -16.62 -3.03
CA ASP A 47 -8.43 -17.53 -4.19
C ASP A 47 -8.79 -18.97 -3.84
N SER A 48 -8.55 -19.40 -2.61
CA SER A 48 -8.71 -20.80 -2.21
C SER A 48 -10.17 -21.15 -1.91
N PRO A 49 -10.76 -22.21 -2.51
CA PRO A 49 -12.15 -22.61 -2.28
C PRO A 49 -12.35 -23.46 -1.02
N SER A 50 -11.41 -23.42 -0.08
CA SER A 50 -11.45 -24.26 1.12
C SER A 50 -12.31 -23.63 2.22
N GLU A 51 -13.03 -24.45 2.99
CA GLU A 51 -13.79 -23.99 4.17
C GLU A 51 -12.89 -23.26 5.18
N TYR A 52 -11.61 -23.63 5.26
CA TYR A 52 -10.64 -22.95 6.11
C TYR A 52 -10.33 -21.52 5.65
N ALA A 53 -10.32 -21.27 4.35
CA ALA A 53 -10.13 -19.93 3.80
C ALA A 53 -11.36 -19.05 4.09
N ASP A 54 -12.57 -19.61 3.98
CA ASP A 54 -13.82 -18.94 4.34
C ASP A 54 -13.84 -18.52 5.83
N ASP A 55 -13.44 -19.42 6.73
CA ASP A 55 -13.33 -19.14 8.16
C ASP A 55 -12.32 -18.02 8.46
N MET A 56 -11.16 -18.03 7.79
CA MET A 56 -10.17 -16.94 7.90
C MET A 56 -10.72 -15.61 7.37
N GLY A 57 -11.46 -15.65 6.26
CA GLY A 57 -12.14 -14.49 5.69
C GLY A 57 -13.15 -13.89 6.68
N ALA A 58 -13.92 -14.72 7.38
CA ALA A 58 -14.85 -14.25 8.42
C ALA A 58 -14.12 -13.52 9.56
N ILE A 59 -12.97 -14.05 10.02
CA ILE A 59 -12.15 -13.40 11.04
C ILE A 59 -11.60 -12.05 10.56
N LEU A 60 -11.09 -11.99 9.32
CA LEU A 60 -10.59 -10.74 8.74
C LEU A 60 -11.71 -9.69 8.63
N LEU A 61 -12.90 -10.11 8.19
CA LEU A 61 -14.06 -9.22 8.07
C LEU A 61 -14.49 -8.67 9.44
N GLU A 62 -14.46 -9.51 10.48
CA GLU A 62 -14.71 -9.07 11.86
C GLU A 62 -13.70 -8.01 12.32
N GLN A 63 -12.40 -8.20 12.04
CA GLN A 63 -11.36 -7.21 12.37
C GLN A 63 -11.59 -5.86 11.69
N ILE A 64 -11.94 -5.90 10.41
CA ILE A 64 -12.23 -4.71 9.60
C ILE A 64 -13.44 -3.96 10.15
N ASN A 65 -14.53 -4.69 10.43
CA ASN A 65 -15.77 -4.15 10.99
C ASN A 65 -15.59 -3.59 12.41
N ASN A 66 -14.66 -4.16 13.19
CA ASN A 66 -14.27 -3.65 14.50
C ASN A 66 -13.37 -2.40 14.42
N GLY A 67 -13.07 -1.90 13.21
CA GLY A 67 -12.27 -0.70 13.00
C GLY A 67 -10.78 -0.88 13.28
N MET A 68 -10.28 -2.12 13.27
CA MET A 68 -8.85 -2.37 13.43
C MET A 68 -8.06 -1.76 12.27
N SER A 69 -6.92 -1.16 12.60
CA SER A 69 -5.99 -0.58 11.62
C SER A 69 -5.19 -1.67 10.91
N ASP A 70 -4.64 -1.34 9.74
CA ASP A 70 -3.83 -2.28 8.94
C ASP A 70 -2.62 -2.82 9.70
N ASP A 71 -1.98 -2.01 10.55
CA ASP A 71 -0.84 -2.46 11.36
C ASP A 71 -1.25 -3.42 12.49
N GLU A 72 -2.45 -3.26 13.05
CA GLU A 72 -3.00 -4.18 14.04
C GLU A 72 -3.39 -5.51 13.41
N ILE A 73 -4.06 -5.47 12.25
CA ILE A 73 -4.40 -6.66 11.45
C ILE A 73 -3.10 -7.40 11.07
N TYR A 74 -2.11 -6.68 10.52
CA TYR A 74 -0.79 -7.22 10.20
C TYR A 74 -0.17 -7.95 11.39
N SER A 75 -0.11 -7.28 12.54
CA SER A 75 0.52 -7.82 13.75
C SER A 75 -0.22 -9.05 14.28
N PHE A 76 -1.56 -9.06 14.20
CA PHE A 76 -2.37 -10.21 14.58
C PHE A 76 -2.05 -11.45 13.74
N TRP A 77 -1.98 -11.31 12.41
CA TRP A 77 -1.72 -12.45 11.53
C TRP A 77 -0.27 -12.92 11.62
N VAL A 78 0.70 -12.00 11.63
CA VAL A 78 2.13 -12.34 11.72
C VAL A 78 2.49 -12.97 13.06
N SER A 79 1.95 -12.49 14.17
CA SER A 79 2.24 -13.07 15.49
C SER A 79 1.77 -14.53 15.63
N ARG A 80 0.74 -14.93 14.88
CA ARG A 80 0.16 -16.28 14.94
C ARG A 80 0.69 -17.22 13.84
N TYR A 81 0.89 -16.72 12.63
CA TYR A 81 1.22 -17.55 11.46
C TYR A 81 2.61 -17.25 10.87
N GLY A 82 3.32 -16.25 11.40
CA GLY A 82 4.63 -15.80 10.93
C GLY A 82 4.58 -14.79 9.79
N GLU A 83 5.72 -14.18 9.46
CA GLU A 83 5.79 -13.11 8.46
C GLU A 83 5.36 -13.53 7.05
N ARG A 84 5.55 -14.82 6.71
CA ARG A 84 5.22 -15.35 5.38
C ARG A 84 3.71 -15.42 5.11
N ILE A 85 2.86 -15.23 6.11
CA ILE A 85 1.40 -15.28 5.92
C ILE A 85 0.92 -14.13 5.05
N ILE A 86 1.68 -13.04 4.96
CA ILE A 86 1.36 -11.86 4.15
C ILE A 86 2.29 -11.83 2.94
N THR A 87 1.75 -11.96 1.74
CA THR A 87 2.50 -11.94 0.48
C THR A 87 2.87 -10.54 0.03
N ASN A 88 2.01 -9.55 0.28
CA ASN A 88 2.25 -8.16 -0.10
C ASN A 88 1.85 -7.21 1.04
N PRO A 89 2.79 -6.64 1.80
CA PRO A 89 2.45 -5.68 2.83
C PRO A 89 2.02 -4.34 2.19
N ILE A 90 0.73 -4.03 2.29
CA ILE A 90 0.03 -2.91 1.64
C ILE A 90 0.77 -1.56 1.81
N ASN A 91 1.47 -1.35 2.94
CA ASN A 91 2.01 -0.04 3.32
C ASN A 91 3.53 0.02 3.59
N ARG A 92 4.28 -1.08 3.46
CA ARG A 92 5.63 -1.15 4.07
C ARG A 92 6.82 -0.89 3.16
N ASN A 93 6.59 -0.64 1.87
CA ASN A 93 7.64 -0.47 0.88
C ASN A 93 7.78 0.95 0.33
N LEU A 94 7.42 1.99 1.11
CA LEU A 94 7.62 3.38 0.70
C LEU A 94 9.09 3.67 0.33
N GLU A 95 10.04 3.00 0.96
CA GLU A 95 11.47 3.10 0.67
C GLU A 95 11.79 2.75 -0.79
N ILE A 96 11.12 1.73 -1.35
CA ILE A 96 11.31 1.28 -2.75
C ILE A 96 10.90 2.39 -3.73
N LEU A 97 9.96 3.26 -3.35
CA LEU A 97 9.54 4.40 -4.17
C LEU A 97 10.39 5.65 -3.93
N ILE A 98 10.77 5.92 -2.67
CA ILE A 98 11.52 7.12 -2.29
C ILE A 98 12.96 7.09 -2.83
N ILE A 99 13.63 5.92 -2.77
CA ILE A 99 15.02 5.77 -3.23
C ILE A 99 15.20 6.19 -4.71
N PRO A 100 14.47 5.63 -5.70
CA PRO A 100 14.62 6.03 -7.10
C PRO A 100 14.22 7.49 -7.34
N LEU A 101 13.22 8.01 -6.63
CA LEU A 101 12.82 9.41 -6.73
C LEU A 101 13.96 10.37 -6.32
N VAL A 102 14.63 10.07 -5.21
CA VAL A 102 15.78 10.85 -4.73
C VAL A 102 16.96 10.77 -5.70
N LEU A 103 17.24 9.57 -6.23
CA LEU A 103 18.36 9.35 -7.15
C LEU A 103 18.17 10.12 -8.47
N ILE A 104 16.95 10.11 -9.02
CA ILE A 104 16.57 10.92 -10.19
C ILE A 104 16.73 12.42 -9.88
N SER A 105 16.24 12.88 -8.73
CA SER A 105 16.35 14.28 -8.31
C SER A 105 17.81 14.75 -8.23
N ILE A 106 18.70 13.94 -7.66
CA ILE A 106 20.14 14.21 -7.58
C ILE A 106 20.76 14.27 -8.99
N PHE A 107 20.44 13.30 -9.86
CA PHE A 107 20.96 13.25 -11.21
C PHE A 107 20.56 14.49 -12.03
N VAL A 108 19.28 14.89 -11.95
CA VAL A 108 18.75 16.09 -12.60
C VAL A 108 19.44 17.35 -12.08
N LEU A 109 19.63 17.48 -10.76
CA LEU A 109 20.36 18.59 -10.15
C LEU A 109 21.80 18.70 -10.65
N LEU A 110 22.52 17.58 -10.72
CA LEU A 110 23.92 17.54 -11.22
C LEU A 110 23.99 17.87 -12.70
N PHE A 111 23.05 17.35 -13.50
CA PHE A 111 22.97 17.62 -14.94
C PHE A 111 22.72 19.10 -15.23
N ILE A 112 21.75 19.73 -14.53
CA ILE A 112 21.46 21.16 -14.65
C ILE A 112 22.66 22.00 -14.22
N ARG A 113 23.32 21.67 -13.10
CA ARG A 113 24.55 22.35 -12.65
C ARG A 113 25.65 22.31 -13.71
N ARG A 114 25.83 21.17 -14.37
CA ARG A 114 26.85 21.00 -15.41
C ARG A 114 26.57 21.82 -16.67
N LEU A 115 25.30 22.02 -17.02
CA LEU A 115 24.88 22.89 -18.12
C LEU A 115 25.01 24.38 -17.78
N TYR A 116 24.84 24.76 -16.51
CA TYR A 116 24.91 26.16 -16.07
C TYR A 116 26.34 26.66 -15.84
N VAL A 117 27.27 25.79 -15.42
CA VAL A 117 28.69 26.15 -15.15
C VAL A 117 29.55 26.21 -16.42
N LYS A 118 29.06 25.68 -17.55
CA LYS A 118 29.77 25.69 -18.84
C LYS A 118 29.45 26.92 -19.71
N LYS A 119 28.77 27.93 -19.15
CA LYS A 119 28.53 29.24 -19.75
C LYS A 119 29.29 30.29 -18.96
#